data_AF-A0A957DLD1-F1
#
_entry.id   AF-A0A957DLD1-F1
#
_cell.length_a   1.000
_cell.length_b   1.000
_cell.length_c   1.000
_cell.angle_alpha   90.00
_cell.angle_beta   90.00
_cell.angle_gamma   90.00
#
_symmetry.space_group_name_H-M   'P 1'
#
loop_
_entity.id
_entity.type
_entity.pdbx_description
1 polymer ?
#
loop_
_entity_poly.entity_id
_entity_poly.type
_entity_poly.pdbx_seq_one_letter_code
_entity_poly.pdbx_strand_id
1 'polypeptide(L)'
;AIKGTSSSTGDPPGRPNGIIEIDTLTTLSGIPAEAWAYKLGNRSALEWVLDRYKERKPKDPTIREQFNTYRFRDYKEQVIDLLARVCTVSVETMHIIEEMPDES
;
A
#
# COMPACT_ATOMS: atom_id res chain seq x y z
N ALA A 1 -11.89 -8.67 18.96
CA ALA A 1 -11.48 -7.84 20.11
C ALA A 1 -10.07 -7.34 19.84
N ILE A 2 -9.89 -6.03 19.76
CA ILE A 2 -8.60 -5.35 19.55
C ILE A 2 -7.81 -5.43 20.85
N LYS A 3 -6.73 -6.22 20.87
CA LYS A 3 -5.78 -6.24 21.99
C LYS A 3 -4.66 -5.25 21.68
N GLY A 4 -4.43 -4.33 22.61
CA GLY A 4 -3.21 -3.52 22.61
C GLY A 4 -2.03 -4.39 23.03
N THR A 5 -0.90 -4.23 22.36
CA THR A 5 0.40 -4.72 22.83
C THR A 5 1.49 -3.71 22.50
N SER A 6 2.39 -3.62 23.49
CA SER A 6 3.52 -2.73 23.66
C SER A 6 4.56 -2.80 22.54
N SER A 7 5.24 -1.66 22.36
CA SER A 7 6.38 -1.38 21.49
C SER A 7 7.53 -2.38 21.58
N SER A 8 8.09 -2.76 20.41
CA SER A 8 9.45 -3.30 20.29
C SER A 8 10.19 -2.62 19.13
N THR A 9 11.41 -2.20 19.43
CA THR A 9 12.34 -1.43 18.60
C THR A 9 12.82 -2.23 17.40
N GLY A 10 12.60 -1.73 16.18
CA GLY A 10 13.19 -2.32 14.97
C GLY A 10 12.60 -1.92 13.61
N ASP A 11 11.58 -1.06 13.54
CA ASP A 11 10.87 -0.85 12.27
C ASP A 11 11.63 0.01 11.24
N PRO A 12 11.71 -0.42 9.96
CA PRO A 12 12.23 0.40 8.87
C PRO A 12 11.33 1.62 8.60
N PRO A 13 11.84 2.69 7.98
CA PRO A 13 11.11 3.95 7.79
C PRO A 13 10.02 3.77 6.72
N GLY A 14 8.88 3.25 7.15
CA GLY A 14 7.75 2.93 6.28
C GLY A 14 6.45 2.88 7.06
N ARG A 15 6.03 4.05 7.60
CA ARG A 15 4.75 4.30 8.28
C ARG A 15 4.54 3.47 9.57
N PRO A 16 4.84 4.03 10.75
CA PRO A 16 4.93 3.30 12.03
C PRO A 16 3.63 2.67 12.57
N ASN A 17 2.50 2.81 11.87
CA ASN A 17 1.20 2.40 12.42
C ASN A 17 0.45 1.35 11.57
N GLY A 18 1.02 0.89 10.44
CA GLY A 18 0.28 -0.01 9.55
C GLY A 18 -1.03 0.62 9.06
N ILE A 19 -0.99 1.93 8.76
CA ILE A 19 -2.14 2.75 8.35
C ILE A 19 -1.94 3.24 6.92
N ILE A 20 -3.00 3.14 6.11
CA ILE A 20 -3.11 3.74 4.78
C ILE A 20 -4.35 4.63 4.75
N GLU A 21 -4.14 5.93 4.59
CA GLU A 21 -5.21 6.88 4.30
C GLU A 21 -5.58 6.80 2.82
N ILE A 22 -6.83 6.43 2.55
CA ILE A 22 -7.39 6.27 1.19
C ILE A 22 -8.00 7.59 0.72
N ASP A 23 -8.79 8.21 1.59
CA ASP A 23 -9.34 9.55 1.41
C ASP A 23 -9.62 10.18 2.79
N THR A 24 -10.26 11.35 2.82
CA THR A 24 -10.56 12.08 4.06
C THR A 24 -11.49 11.35 5.03
N LEU A 25 -12.21 10.33 4.57
CA LEU A 25 -13.21 9.58 5.35
C LEU A 25 -12.86 8.10 5.50
N THR A 26 -11.81 7.61 4.84
CA THR A 26 -11.49 6.18 4.80
C THR A 26 -10.02 5.93 5.01
N THR A 27 -9.77 5.12 6.02
CA THR A 27 -8.44 4.76 6.49
C THR A 27 -8.40 3.26 6.69
N LEU A 28 -7.46 2.59 6.04
CA LEU A 28 -7.14 1.19 6.29
C LEU A 28 -6.13 1.13 7.43
N SER A 29 -6.30 0.17 8.33
CA SER A 29 -5.42 -0.05 9.48
C SER A 29 -5.15 -1.54 9.67
N GLY A 30 -4.10 -1.87 10.42
CA GLY A 30 -3.72 -3.26 10.68
C GLY A 30 -2.91 -3.89 9.54
N ILE A 31 -2.26 -3.08 8.71
CA ILE A 31 -1.34 -3.60 7.68
C ILE A 31 -0.06 -4.09 8.38
N PRO A 32 0.32 -5.39 8.27
CA PRO A 32 1.54 -5.93 8.86
C PRO A 32 2.79 -5.21 8.35
N ALA A 33 3.81 -5.09 9.21
CA ALA A 33 5.10 -4.48 8.84
C ALA A 33 5.78 -5.26 7.70
N GLU A 34 5.68 -6.60 7.70
CA GLU A 34 6.28 -7.46 6.67
C GLU A 34 5.74 -7.14 5.26
N ALA A 35 4.47 -6.73 5.15
CA ALA A 35 3.88 -6.35 3.87
C ALA A 35 4.60 -5.16 3.21
N TRP A 36 5.26 -4.30 4.01
CA TRP A 36 6.05 -3.17 3.51
C TRP A 36 7.48 -3.54 3.16
N ALA A 37 7.98 -4.66 3.68
CA ALA A 37 9.30 -5.18 3.37
C ALA A 37 9.37 -5.71 1.93
N TYR A 38 8.25 -6.15 1.35
CA TYR A 38 8.25 -6.68 -0.02
C TYR A 38 8.45 -5.56 -1.04
N LYS A 39 9.71 -5.39 -1.47
CA LYS A 39 10.16 -4.35 -2.39
C LYS A 39 10.18 -4.84 -3.84
N LEU A 40 9.63 -4.02 -4.72
CA LEU A 40 9.74 -4.13 -6.18
C LEU A 40 10.52 -2.90 -6.68
N GLY A 41 11.82 -3.07 -6.86
CA GLY A 41 12.74 -1.97 -7.15
C GLY A 41 12.94 -1.07 -5.92
N ASN A 42 12.55 0.20 -6.02
CA ASN A 42 12.78 1.20 -4.96
C ASN A 42 11.59 1.42 -4.01
N ARG A 43 10.48 0.68 -4.19
CA ARG A 43 9.22 0.86 -3.45
C ARG A 43 8.60 -0.48 -3.08
N SER A 44 7.75 -0.51 -2.06
CA SER A 44 6.97 -1.71 -1.74
C SER A 44 5.85 -1.92 -2.75
N ALA A 45 5.35 -3.15 -2.84
CA ALA A 45 4.19 -3.46 -3.69
C ALA A 45 2.95 -2.61 -3.31
N LEU A 46 2.73 -2.35 -2.01
CA LEU A 46 1.67 -1.47 -1.54
C LEU A 46 1.85 -0.01 -2.01
N GLU A 47 3.09 0.50 -1.98
CA GLU A 47 3.40 1.85 -2.47
C GLU A 47 3.16 1.98 -3.99
N TRP A 48 3.42 0.92 -4.75
CA TRP A 48 3.12 0.87 -6.19
C TRP A 48 1.62 0.99 -6.47
N VAL A 49 0.78 0.28 -5.72
CA VAL A 49 -0.68 0.38 -5.83
C VAL A 49 -1.12 1.81 -5.51
N LEU A 50 -0.68 2.37 -4.38
CA LEU A 50 -1.06 3.72 -3.98
C LEU A 50 -0.65 4.79 -5.01
N ASP A 51 0.55 4.68 -5.61
CA ASP A 51 1.01 5.65 -6.61
C ASP A 51 0.16 5.63 -7.89
N ARG A 52 -0.31 4.44 -8.28
CA ARG A 52 -1.10 4.25 -9.51
C ARG A 52 -2.47 4.90 -9.44
N TYR A 53 -3.09 4.91 -8.28
CA TYR A 53 -4.46 5.42 -8.08
C TYR A 53 -4.51 6.85 -7.54
N LYS A 54 -3.38 7.55 -7.42
CA LYS A 54 -3.38 9.00 -7.15
C LYS A 54 -4.06 9.74 -8.30
N GLU A 55 -5.09 10.54 -7.99
CA GLU A 55 -5.66 11.47 -8.98
C GLU A 55 -4.57 12.43 -9.46
N ARG A 56 -4.26 12.37 -10.75
CA ARG A 56 -3.36 13.33 -11.39
C ARG A 56 -4.18 14.20 -12.32
N LYS A 57 -4.20 15.50 -12.06
CA LYS A 57 -4.80 16.46 -12.99
C LYS A 57 -3.78 16.80 -14.07
N PRO A 58 -4.11 16.66 -15.37
CA PRO A 58 -3.28 17.17 -16.45
C PRO A 58 -3.00 18.67 -16.21
N LYS A 59 -1.73 19.08 -16.36
CA LYS A 59 -1.35 20.50 -16.21
C LYS A 59 -1.90 21.35 -17.37
N ASP A 60 -2.01 20.73 -18.54
CA ASP A 60 -2.54 21.38 -19.73
C ASP A 60 -4.06 21.59 -19.59
N PRO A 61 -4.54 22.85 -19.69
CA PRO A 61 -5.95 23.18 -19.51
C PRO A 61 -6.86 22.58 -20.59
N THR A 62 -6.40 22.46 -21.84
CA THR A 62 -7.16 21.89 -22.96
C THR A 62 -7.35 20.39 -22.77
N ILE A 63 -6.30 19.69 -22.32
CA ILE A 63 -6.39 18.26 -21.99
C ILE A 63 -7.24 18.04 -20.74
N ARG A 64 -7.12 18.91 -19.74
CA ARG A 64 -7.88 18.81 -18.49
C ARG A 64 -9.39 18.93 -18.71
N GLU A 65 -9.82 19.80 -19.62
CA GLU A 65 -11.25 20.03 -19.88
C GLU A 65 -11.90 18.90 -20.69
N GLN A 66 -11.14 18.25 -21.58
CA GLN A 66 -11.66 17.18 -22.43
C GLN A 66 -11.41 15.75 -21.87
N PHE A 67 -10.36 15.54 -21.07
CA PHE A 67 -9.86 14.18 -20.74
C PHE A 67 -9.64 13.92 -19.25
N ASN A 68 -10.07 14.79 -18.34
CA ASN A 68 -10.01 14.54 -16.90
C ASN A 68 -11.21 13.72 -16.40
N THR A 69 -11.37 12.50 -16.92
CA THR A 69 -12.47 11.58 -16.57
C THR A 69 -12.17 10.69 -15.38
N TYR A 70 -10.89 10.59 -14.97
CA TYR A 70 -10.50 9.76 -13.83
C TYR A 70 -10.96 10.39 -12.50
N ARG A 71 -11.75 9.64 -11.74
CA ARG A 71 -12.18 9.99 -10.39
C ARG A 71 -11.87 8.82 -9.47
N PHE A 72 -10.97 9.02 -8.51
CA PHE A 72 -10.56 7.98 -7.57
C PHE A 72 -11.74 7.40 -6.79
N ARG A 73 -12.75 8.24 -6.48
CA ARG A 73 -13.98 7.82 -5.81
C ARG A 73 -14.67 6.64 -6.51
N ASP A 74 -14.61 6.57 -7.85
CA ASP A 74 -15.27 5.52 -8.62
C ASP A 74 -14.54 4.16 -8.53
N TYR A 75 -13.26 4.18 -8.16
CA TYR A 75 -12.39 3.01 -8.05
C TYR A 75 -12.05 2.64 -6.61
N LYS A 76 -12.53 3.41 -5.63
CA LYS A 76 -12.14 3.29 -4.22
C LYS A 76 -12.25 1.87 -3.67
N GLU A 77 -13.39 1.23 -3.85
CA GLU A 77 -13.60 -0.14 -3.35
C GLU A 77 -12.66 -1.15 -4.02
N GLN A 78 -12.39 -0.97 -5.31
CA GLN A 78 -11.44 -1.82 -6.04
C GLN A 78 -10.00 -1.64 -5.55
N VAL A 79 -9.63 -0.41 -5.16
CA VAL A 79 -8.30 -0.12 -4.60
C VAL A 79 -8.15 -0.72 -3.21
N ILE A 80 -9.19 -0.66 -2.37
CA ILE A 80 -9.19 -1.28 -1.05
C ILE A 80 -9.02 -2.79 -1.17
N ASP A 81 -9.80 -3.44 -2.05
CA ASP A 81 -9.68 -4.87 -2.32
C ASP A 81 -8.28 -5.23 -2.86
N LEU A 82 -7.77 -4.44 -3.81
CA LEU A 82 -6.43 -4.66 -4.37
C LEU A 82 -5.34 -4.53 -3.30
N LEU A 83 -5.42 -3.53 -2.42
CA LEU A 83 -4.48 -3.34 -1.32
C LEU A 83 -4.52 -4.52 -0.35
N ALA A 84 -5.70 -5.05 -0.04
CA ALA A 84 -5.83 -6.23 0.82
C ALA A 84 -5.14 -7.45 0.19
N ARG A 85 -5.39 -7.72 -1.10
CA ARG A 85 -4.75 -8.84 -1.82
C ARG A 85 -3.23 -8.67 -1.93
N VAL A 86 -2.76 -7.47 -2.27
CA VAL A 86 -1.32 -7.18 -2.36
C VAL A 86 -0.66 -7.28 -1.00
N CYS A 87 -1.35 -6.88 0.08
CA CYS A 87 -0.86 -7.07 1.45
C CYS A 87 -0.63 -8.54 1.75
N THR A 88 -1.61 -9.41 1.50
CA THR A 88 -1.48 -10.86 1.70
C THR A 88 -0.32 -11.42 0.88
N VAL A 89 -0.25 -11.14 -0.42
CA VAL A 89 0.84 -11.63 -1.29
C VAL A 89 2.20 -11.17 -0.79
N SER A 90 2.30 -9.92 -0.30
CA SER A 90 3.56 -9.37 0.20
C SER A 90 4.06 -10.09 1.46
N VAL A 91 3.17 -10.39 2.40
CA VAL A 91 3.49 -11.13 3.63
C VAL A 91 3.88 -12.58 3.30
N GLU A 92 3.06 -13.27 2.49
CA GLU A 92 3.35 -14.66 2.09
C GLU A 92 4.68 -14.77 1.33
N THR A 93 5.00 -13.77 0.50
CA THR A 93 6.29 -13.74 -0.20
C THR A 93 7.46 -13.60 0.78
N MET A 94 7.30 -12.80 1.83
CA MET A 94 8.33 -12.65 2.86
C MET A 94 8.53 -13.95 3.65
N HIS A 95 7.45 -14.63 4.03
CA HIS A 95 7.56 -15.94 4.66
C HIS A 95 8.31 -16.95 3.78
N ILE A 96 8.00 -17.00 2.48
CA ILE A 96 8.71 -17.88 1.54
C ILE A 96 10.20 -17.54 1.45
N ILE A 97 10.56 -16.25 1.43
CA ILE A 97 11.96 -15.81 1.42
C ILE A 97 12.68 -16.22 2.70
N GLU A 98 12.03 -16.11 3.86
CA GLU A 98 12.59 -16.52 5.16
C GLU A 98 12.79 -18.04 5.27
N GLU A 99 11.99 -18.82 4.55
CA GLU A 99 12.12 -20.29 4.48
C GLU A 99 13.20 -20.75 3.50
N MET A 100 13.72 -19.87 2.64
CA MET A 100 14.78 -20.25 1.69
C MET A 100 16.09 -20.49 2.45
N PRO A 101 16.82 -21.58 2.11
CA PRO A 101 18.12 -21.82 2.71
C PRO A 101 19.09 -20.70 2.30
N ASP A 102 19.85 -20.19 3.26
CA ASP A 102 20.98 -19.32 2.96
C ASP A 102 21.98 -20.09 2.10
N GLU A 103 22.28 -19.57 0.91
CA GLU A 103 23.36 -20.10 0.08
C GLU A 103 24.69 -19.67 0.73
N SER A 104 25.17 -20.50 1.65
CA SER A 104 26.47 -20.37 2.33
C SER A 104 27.63 -20.88 1.48
#